data_AF-A0A357WWG8-F1
#
_entry.id   AF-A0A357WWG8-F1
#
_cell.length_a   1.000
_cell.length_b   1.000
_cell.length_c   1.000
_cell.angle_alpha   90.00
_cell.angle_beta   90.00
_cell.angle_gamma   90.00
#
_symmetry.space_group_name_H-M   'P 1'
#
loop_
_entity.id
_entity.type
_entity.pdbx_description
1 polymer ?
#
loop_
_entity_poly.entity_id
_entity_poly.type
_entity_poly.pdbx_seq_one_letter_code
_entity_poly.pdbx_strand_id
1 'polypeptide(L)'
;MKRKLLSLILTAIMLLSAMAGLTGCSSGDGSASGKVSPKSEKKIGNAKRDGVEIIIPAGTFEKAVNVSIGIADENEIAAEDGASYLFSPIELTSDGGEHTLGETVTVKIKLPKSVSEDDYLTIMGAYYDGERWEYILPDAKAIQNGYLQFGTPHFSRFAAVKLEKEKAL
;
A
#
# COMPACT_ATOMS: atom_id res chain seq x y z
N MET A 1 -9.07 56.73 -6.21
CA MET A 1 -9.56 55.52 -5.50
C MET A 1 -9.70 54.27 -6.39
N LYS A 2 -9.87 54.39 -7.72
CA LYS A 2 -10.08 53.22 -8.62
C LYS A 2 -8.83 52.33 -8.90
N ARG A 3 -7.60 52.86 -8.77
CA ARG A 3 -6.35 52.08 -9.01
C ARG A 3 -5.96 51.16 -7.84
N LYS A 4 -6.32 51.53 -6.60
CA LYS A 4 -6.01 50.71 -5.40
C LYS A 4 -6.94 49.51 -5.25
N LEU A 5 -8.20 49.61 -5.68
CA LEU A 5 -9.14 48.48 -5.71
C LEU A 5 -8.79 47.43 -6.77
N LEU A 6 -8.29 47.84 -7.96
CA LEU A 6 -7.84 46.87 -8.98
C LEU A 6 -6.64 46.04 -8.50
N SER A 7 -5.73 46.63 -7.74
CA SER A 7 -4.54 45.95 -7.22
C SER A 7 -4.86 44.89 -6.17
N LEU A 8 -5.94 45.08 -5.39
CA LEU A 8 -6.39 44.15 -4.36
C LEU A 8 -7.15 42.95 -4.94
N ILE A 9 -7.89 43.14 -6.04
CA ILE A 9 -8.57 42.03 -6.73
C ILE A 9 -7.56 41.14 -7.46
N LEU A 10 -6.51 41.71 -8.07
CA LEU A 10 -5.49 40.92 -8.76
C LEU A 10 -4.64 40.07 -7.80
N THR A 11 -4.40 40.54 -6.57
CA THR A 11 -3.67 39.76 -5.55
C THR A 11 -4.53 38.66 -4.94
N ALA A 12 -5.85 38.85 -4.83
CA ALA A 12 -6.76 37.80 -4.38
C ALA A 12 -6.91 36.64 -5.38
N ILE A 13 -6.81 36.91 -6.70
CA ILE A 13 -6.90 35.88 -7.74
C ILE A 13 -5.62 35.02 -7.81
N MET A 14 -4.45 35.60 -7.52
CA MET A 14 -3.19 34.83 -7.46
C MET A 14 -3.05 33.94 -6.22
N LEU A 15 -3.84 34.17 -5.17
CA LEU A 15 -3.84 33.34 -3.96
C LEU A 15 -4.81 32.14 -4.05
N LEU A 16 -5.74 32.13 -5.02
CA LEU A 16 -6.69 31.01 -5.21
C LEU A 16 -6.23 29.95 -6.21
N SER A 17 -5.18 30.21 -7.00
CA SER A 17 -4.66 29.26 -8.00
C SER A 17 -3.62 28.27 -7.44
N ALA A 18 -3.32 28.29 -6.13
CA ALA A 18 -2.40 27.35 -5.51
C ALA A 18 -3.05 26.03 -5.01
N MET A 19 -4.36 25.84 -5.19
CA MET A 19 -5.08 24.65 -4.70
C MET A 19 -5.49 23.67 -5.82
N ALA A 20 -5.22 24.00 -7.09
CA ALA A 20 -5.57 23.17 -8.24
C ALA A 20 -4.30 22.61 -8.88
N GLY A 21 -3.81 21.46 -8.39
CA GLY A 21 -2.70 20.77 -9.06
C GLY A 21 -1.88 19.75 -8.25
N LEU A 22 -2.11 19.56 -6.95
CA LEU A 22 -1.42 18.50 -6.20
C LEU A 22 -2.11 17.14 -6.40
N THR A 23 -2.07 16.59 -7.61
CA THR A 23 -2.20 15.13 -7.79
C THR A 23 -1.20 14.67 -8.84
N GLY A 24 -0.11 14.07 -8.38
CA GLY A 24 0.61 13.07 -9.18
C GLY A 24 2.03 13.40 -9.61
N CYS A 25 2.85 14.07 -8.81
CA CYS A 25 4.30 13.81 -8.84
C CYS A 25 4.62 12.75 -7.79
N SER A 26 4.39 11.48 -8.14
CA SER A 26 4.92 10.35 -7.39
C SER A 26 6.33 10.10 -7.91
N SER A 27 7.31 10.68 -7.22
CA SER A 27 8.67 10.14 -7.22
C SER A 27 8.55 8.79 -6.52
N GLY A 28 8.74 7.70 -7.26
CA GLY A 28 8.33 6.35 -6.89
C GLY A 28 9.09 5.76 -5.70
N ASP A 29 8.64 6.11 -4.49
CA ASP A 29 9.10 5.52 -3.23
C ASP A 29 8.21 4.36 -2.75
N GLY A 30 7.11 4.06 -3.45
CA GLY A 30 6.14 3.02 -3.08
C GLY A 30 4.92 3.52 -2.32
N SER A 31 4.92 4.77 -1.84
CA SER A 31 3.80 5.36 -1.12
C SER A 31 2.70 5.82 -2.07
N ALA A 32 1.44 5.61 -1.67
CA ALA A 32 0.28 6.05 -2.46
C ALA A 32 -0.94 6.29 -1.58
N SER A 33 -1.85 7.15 -2.00
CA SER A 33 -3.12 7.36 -1.31
C SER A 33 -4.28 7.60 -2.28
N GLY A 34 -5.49 7.40 -1.79
CA GLY A 34 -6.68 7.61 -2.59
C GLY A 34 -7.96 7.61 -1.77
N LYS A 35 -8.93 8.40 -2.22
CA LYS A 35 -10.29 8.37 -1.70
C LYS A 35 -11.02 7.13 -2.23
N VAL A 36 -11.54 6.33 -1.31
CA VAL A 36 -12.31 5.11 -1.57
C VAL A 36 -13.79 5.40 -1.34
N SER A 37 -14.64 4.93 -2.26
CA SER A 37 -16.09 5.06 -2.17
C SER A 37 -16.69 3.70 -1.81
N PRO A 38 -17.76 3.66 -0.99
CA PRO A 38 -18.46 2.41 -0.67
C PRO A 38 -19.05 1.71 -1.91
N LYS A 39 -19.26 2.43 -3.02
CA LYS A 39 -20.05 1.97 -4.16
C LYS A 39 -19.23 1.42 -5.33
N SER A 40 -17.91 1.45 -5.26
CA SER A 40 -17.07 1.10 -6.40
C SER A 40 -15.72 0.58 -5.94
N GLU A 41 -15.20 -0.41 -6.66
CA GLU A 41 -13.82 -0.85 -6.49
C GLU A 41 -12.85 0.31 -6.73
N LYS A 42 -11.79 0.35 -5.92
CA LYS A 42 -10.71 1.32 -6.06
C LYS A 42 -9.36 0.62 -6.03
N LYS A 43 -8.53 0.96 -7.01
CA LYS A 43 -7.10 0.64 -7.03
C LYS A 43 -6.29 1.82 -6.49
N ILE A 44 -5.32 1.53 -5.62
CA ILE A 44 -4.37 2.51 -5.07
C ILE A 44 -2.95 1.96 -5.25
N GLY A 45 -2.02 2.80 -5.72
CA GLY A 45 -0.65 2.39 -6.04
C GLY A 45 -0.51 1.83 -7.47
N ASN A 46 0.69 1.32 -7.77
CA ASN A 46 1.02 0.65 -9.03
C ASN A 46 2.20 -0.30 -8.81
N ALA A 47 1.92 -1.60 -8.65
CA ALA A 47 2.94 -2.57 -8.28
C ALA A 47 4.10 -2.64 -9.30
N LYS A 48 3.82 -2.40 -10.60
CA LYS A 48 4.86 -2.46 -11.63
C LYS A 48 5.85 -1.31 -11.53
N ARG A 49 5.34 -0.09 -11.28
CA ARG A 49 6.11 1.16 -11.23
C ARG A 49 6.71 1.40 -9.85
N ASP A 50 5.91 1.23 -8.80
CA ASP A 50 6.21 1.68 -7.44
C ASP A 50 6.43 0.50 -6.46
N GLY A 51 6.27 -0.74 -6.94
CA GLY A 51 6.51 -1.94 -6.13
C GLY A 51 5.29 -2.46 -5.38
N VAL A 52 4.29 -1.62 -5.10
CA VAL A 52 3.06 -2.04 -4.39
C VAL A 52 1.77 -1.47 -5.01
N GLU A 53 0.69 -2.25 -4.92
CA GLU A 53 -0.68 -1.87 -5.25
C GLU A 53 -1.66 -2.58 -4.31
N ILE A 54 -2.77 -1.92 -3.99
CA ILE A 54 -3.93 -2.56 -3.37
C ILE A 54 -5.17 -2.39 -4.24
N ILE A 55 -6.04 -3.40 -4.20
CA ILE A 55 -7.37 -3.38 -4.81
C ILE A 55 -8.39 -3.52 -3.70
N ILE A 56 -9.23 -2.50 -3.56
CA ILE A 56 -10.24 -2.37 -2.52
C ILE A 56 -11.62 -2.55 -3.17
N PRO A 57 -12.33 -3.66 -2.91
CA PRO A 57 -13.66 -3.88 -3.45
C PRO A 57 -14.69 -2.84 -3.00
N ALA A 58 -15.77 -2.70 -3.76
CA ALA A 58 -16.96 -1.99 -3.28
C ALA A 58 -17.49 -2.68 -2.01
N GLY A 59 -18.07 -1.93 -1.08
CA GLY A 59 -18.57 -2.48 0.19
C GLY A 59 -17.53 -2.65 1.29
N THR A 60 -16.23 -2.45 1.02
CA THR A 60 -15.17 -2.52 2.04
C THR A 60 -15.41 -1.56 3.22
N PHE A 61 -15.91 -0.35 2.92
CA PHE A 61 -16.21 0.70 3.90
C PHE A 61 -17.68 1.10 3.79
N GLU A 62 -18.31 1.49 4.90
CA GLU A 62 -19.71 1.96 4.91
C GLU A 62 -19.85 3.38 4.33
N LYS A 63 -18.80 4.20 4.50
CA LYS A 63 -18.71 5.59 4.05
C LYS A 63 -17.46 5.79 3.20
N ALA A 64 -17.37 6.93 2.53
CA ALA A 64 -16.17 7.28 1.79
C ALA A 64 -15.03 7.63 2.77
N VAL A 65 -13.86 7.04 2.56
CA VAL A 65 -12.67 7.18 3.42
C VAL A 65 -11.44 7.45 2.58
N ASN A 66 -10.41 8.05 3.16
CA ASN A 66 -9.08 8.11 2.57
C ASN A 66 -8.30 6.88 3.02
N VAL A 67 -7.65 6.21 2.06
CA VAL A 67 -6.74 5.09 2.32
C VAL A 67 -5.35 5.46 1.83
N SER A 68 -4.35 5.06 2.59
CA SER A 68 -2.94 5.23 2.25
C SER A 68 -2.14 3.93 2.39
N ILE A 69 -1.14 3.82 1.52
CA ILE A 69 -0.03 2.88 1.59
C ILE A 69 1.18 3.72 1.99
N GLY A 70 1.71 3.46 3.19
CA GLY A 70 3.03 3.93 3.61
C GLY A 70 4.08 2.85 3.39
N ILE A 71 5.32 3.26 3.15
CA ILE A 71 6.47 2.35 3.21
C ILE A 71 7.14 2.57 4.57
N ALA A 72 7.19 1.50 5.36
CA ALA A 72 7.84 1.50 6.67
C ALA A 72 9.34 1.25 6.52
N ASP A 73 10.12 1.79 7.45
CA ASP A 73 11.55 1.54 7.54
C ASP A 73 11.77 0.07 7.93
N GLU A 74 12.59 -0.66 7.17
CA GLU A 74 12.94 -2.05 7.45
C GLU A 74 13.69 -2.23 8.79
N ASN A 75 14.21 -1.14 9.35
CA ASN A 75 14.85 -1.13 10.66
C ASN A 75 13.86 -0.90 11.81
N GLU A 76 12.61 -0.50 11.53
CA GLU A 76 11.59 -0.27 12.57
C GLU A 76 11.06 -1.60 13.13
N ILE A 77 10.84 -2.58 12.24
CA ILE A 77 10.44 -3.93 12.60
C ILE A 77 11.34 -4.89 11.82
N ALA A 78 12.12 -5.68 12.54
CA ALA A 78 12.97 -6.69 11.92
C ALA A 78 12.11 -7.84 11.36
N ALA A 79 12.61 -8.46 10.30
CA ALA A 79 12.11 -9.78 9.90
C ALA A 79 12.35 -10.78 11.03
N GLU A 80 11.51 -11.81 11.13
CA GLU A 80 11.77 -12.90 12.06
C GLU A 80 13.08 -13.61 11.72
N ASP A 81 13.67 -14.28 12.72
CA ASP A 81 14.82 -15.15 12.48
C ASP A 81 14.53 -16.13 11.34
N GLY A 82 15.47 -16.34 10.43
CA GLY A 82 15.27 -17.16 9.23
C GLY A 82 14.27 -16.59 8.21
N ALA A 83 13.94 -15.30 8.28
CA ALA A 83 13.17 -14.58 7.27
C ALA A 83 13.95 -13.35 6.77
N SER A 84 13.72 -12.97 5.51
CA SER A 84 14.30 -11.77 4.90
C SER A 84 13.27 -11.03 4.07
N TYR A 85 13.32 -9.69 4.10
CA TYR A 85 12.41 -8.87 3.31
C TYR A 85 12.76 -8.94 1.82
N LEU A 86 11.72 -9.16 1.01
CA LEU A 86 11.77 -9.08 -0.46
C LEU A 86 11.38 -7.70 -0.97
N PHE A 87 10.74 -6.91 -0.11
CA PHE A 87 10.34 -5.52 -0.31
C PHE A 87 10.19 -4.88 1.07
N SER A 88 10.45 -3.57 1.19
CA SER A 88 10.28 -2.86 2.47
C SER A 88 8.85 -3.04 3.00
N PRO A 89 8.66 -3.28 4.31
CA PRO A 89 7.32 -3.45 4.86
C PRO A 89 6.41 -2.26 4.50
N ILE A 90 5.13 -2.54 4.27
CA ILE A 90 4.13 -1.52 3.93
C ILE A 90 3.17 -1.36 5.11
N GLU A 91 2.63 -0.17 5.28
CA GLU A 91 1.58 0.12 6.25
C GLU A 91 0.32 0.58 5.52
N LEU A 92 -0.78 -0.12 5.75
CA LEU A 92 -2.10 0.28 5.25
C LEU A 92 -2.85 1.03 6.33
N THR A 93 -3.32 2.23 6.03
CA THR A 93 -4.08 3.06 6.98
C THR A 93 -5.33 3.65 6.32
N SER A 94 -6.36 3.92 7.14
CA SER A 94 -7.56 4.66 6.73
C SER A 94 -7.96 5.68 7.79
N ASP A 95 -8.71 6.71 7.37
CA ASP A 95 -9.37 7.66 8.27
C ASP A 95 -10.80 7.24 8.66
N GLY A 96 -11.20 6.02 8.32
CA GLY A 96 -12.55 5.50 8.57
C GLY A 96 -12.76 5.01 10.01
N GLY A 97 -11.69 4.56 10.67
CA GLY A 97 -11.70 4.05 12.04
C GLY A 97 -12.10 2.57 12.17
N GLU A 98 -12.33 1.87 11.06
CA GLU A 98 -12.67 0.45 11.06
C GLU A 98 -11.44 -0.44 11.29
N HIS A 99 -11.51 -1.35 12.27
CA HIS A 99 -10.44 -2.35 12.53
C HIS A 99 -10.57 -3.60 11.66
N THR A 100 -11.80 -3.93 11.23
CA THR A 100 -12.12 -5.03 10.31
C THR A 100 -12.86 -4.47 9.11
N LEU A 101 -12.45 -4.86 7.92
CA LEU A 101 -13.03 -4.40 6.66
C LEU A 101 -14.28 -5.21 6.30
N GLY A 102 -15.23 -4.58 5.61
CA GLY A 102 -16.43 -5.26 5.12
C GLY A 102 -16.15 -6.30 4.03
N GLU A 103 -15.02 -6.16 3.33
CA GLU A 103 -14.60 -7.02 2.22
C GLU A 103 -13.09 -7.29 2.29
N THR A 104 -12.64 -8.35 1.61
CA THR A 104 -11.22 -8.67 1.52
C THR A 104 -10.50 -7.75 0.53
N VAL A 105 -9.50 -7.02 1.01
CA VAL A 105 -8.62 -6.18 0.18
C VAL A 105 -7.50 -7.03 -0.38
N THR A 106 -7.23 -6.90 -1.69
CA THR A 106 -6.09 -7.58 -2.32
C THR A 106 -4.85 -6.70 -2.22
N VAL A 107 -3.76 -7.26 -1.71
CA VAL A 107 -2.43 -6.64 -1.70
C VAL A 107 -1.57 -7.30 -2.76
N LYS A 108 -0.84 -6.49 -3.53
CA LYS A 108 0.09 -6.96 -4.56
C LYS A 108 1.42 -6.24 -4.46
N ILE A 109 2.48 -6.99 -4.23
CA ILE A 109 3.86 -6.50 -4.09
C ILE A 109 4.72 -7.12 -5.19
N LYS A 110 5.53 -6.31 -5.85
CA LYS A 110 6.47 -6.75 -6.88
C LYS A 110 7.67 -7.42 -6.24
N LEU A 111 7.98 -8.63 -6.70
CA LEU A 111 9.13 -9.39 -6.22
C LEU A 111 10.42 -8.90 -6.91
N PRO A 112 11.57 -8.96 -6.21
CA PRO A 112 12.85 -8.62 -6.80
C PRO A 112 13.24 -9.68 -7.83
N LYS A 113 14.01 -9.28 -8.85
CA LYS A 113 14.46 -10.19 -9.94
C LYS A 113 15.37 -11.34 -9.46
N SER A 114 15.88 -11.25 -8.24
CA SER A 114 16.70 -12.29 -7.61
C SER A 114 15.89 -13.51 -7.18
N VAL A 115 14.57 -13.39 -7.05
CA VAL A 115 13.67 -14.52 -6.77
C VAL A 115 13.66 -15.46 -7.98
N SER A 116 13.92 -16.74 -7.74
CA SER A 116 13.85 -17.81 -8.74
C SER A 116 12.74 -18.82 -8.42
N GLU A 117 12.50 -19.78 -9.31
CA GLU A 117 11.50 -20.84 -9.12
C GLU A 117 11.77 -21.68 -7.86
N ASP A 118 13.04 -21.88 -7.50
CA ASP A 118 13.45 -22.61 -6.29
C ASP A 118 13.01 -21.92 -4.99
N ASP A 119 12.69 -20.62 -5.07
CA ASP A 119 12.27 -19.82 -3.92
C ASP A 119 10.75 -19.82 -3.75
N TYR A 120 9.97 -20.24 -4.73
CA TYR A 120 8.51 -20.01 -4.75
C TYR A 120 7.76 -20.57 -3.54
N LEU A 121 8.21 -21.70 -2.99
CA LEU A 121 7.60 -22.32 -1.81
C LEU A 121 8.00 -21.65 -0.48
N THR A 122 9.01 -20.77 -0.51
CA THR A 122 9.53 -20.06 0.67
C THR A 122 9.05 -18.62 0.76
N ILE A 123 8.30 -18.15 -0.25
CA ILE A 123 7.80 -16.79 -0.31
C ILE A 123 6.45 -16.72 0.39
N MET A 124 6.34 -15.82 1.36
CA MET A 124 5.11 -15.60 2.13
C MET A 124 4.76 -14.10 2.16
N GLY A 125 3.47 -13.82 2.30
CA GLY A 125 3.04 -12.56 2.91
C GLY A 125 3.17 -12.68 4.42
N ALA A 126 3.27 -11.56 5.11
CA ALA A 126 3.16 -11.54 6.56
C ALA A 126 2.41 -10.27 6.99
N TYR A 127 1.66 -10.35 8.08
CA TYR A 127 1.13 -9.17 8.77
C TYR A 127 1.69 -9.10 10.19
N TYR A 128 1.91 -7.89 10.68
CA TYR A 128 2.37 -7.69 12.05
C TYR A 128 1.16 -7.59 12.98
N ASP A 129 1.08 -8.44 14.00
CA ASP A 129 -0.03 -8.47 14.97
C ASP A 129 0.16 -7.52 16.17
N GLY A 130 1.33 -6.88 16.26
CA GLY A 130 1.75 -6.06 17.39
C GLY A 130 2.95 -6.64 18.15
N GLU A 131 3.13 -7.96 18.07
CA GLU A 131 4.20 -8.70 18.76
C GLU A 131 5.10 -9.47 17.78
N ARG A 132 4.53 -10.07 16.72
CA ARG A 132 5.25 -10.90 15.77
C ARG A 132 4.66 -10.84 14.36
N TRP A 133 5.35 -11.48 13.41
CA TRP A 133 4.87 -11.62 12.05
C TRP A 133 4.04 -12.90 11.90
N GLU A 134 2.82 -12.76 11.40
CA GLU A 134 1.92 -13.87 11.11
C GLU A 134 1.88 -14.10 9.60
N TYR A 135 2.22 -15.30 9.17
CA TYR A 135 2.40 -15.62 7.75
C TYR A 135 1.07 -15.83 7.01
N ILE A 136 1.04 -15.36 5.78
CA ILE A 136 -0.10 -15.41 4.87
C ILE A 136 0.33 -16.17 3.61
N LEU A 137 -0.42 -17.22 3.29
CA LEU A 137 -0.22 -17.96 2.05
C LEU A 137 -0.57 -17.09 0.83
N PRO A 138 0.38 -16.89 -0.10
CA PRO A 138 0.14 -16.08 -1.29
C PRO A 138 -0.46 -16.88 -2.45
N ASP A 139 -0.94 -16.15 -3.45
CA ASP A 139 -1.31 -16.70 -4.75
C ASP A 139 -0.06 -17.19 -5.50
N ALA A 140 0.04 -18.51 -5.69
CA ALA A 140 1.16 -19.15 -6.37
C ALA A 140 1.32 -18.70 -7.83
N LYS A 141 0.22 -18.41 -8.54
CA LYS A 141 0.26 -17.92 -9.92
C LYS A 141 0.78 -16.49 -9.95
N ALA A 142 0.47 -15.67 -8.95
CA ALA A 142 1.03 -14.33 -8.85
C ALA A 142 2.56 -14.38 -8.67
N ILE A 143 3.07 -15.29 -7.82
CA ILE A 143 4.51 -15.47 -7.59
C ILE A 143 5.23 -15.80 -8.90
N GLN A 144 4.70 -16.75 -9.67
CA GLN A 144 5.25 -17.10 -10.99
C GLN A 144 5.29 -15.92 -11.97
N ASN A 145 4.45 -14.91 -11.76
CA ASN A 145 4.41 -13.68 -12.55
C ASN A 145 5.25 -12.55 -11.96
N GLY A 146 6.07 -12.82 -10.93
CA GLY A 146 6.95 -11.86 -10.28
C GLY A 146 6.25 -10.96 -9.24
N TYR A 147 5.15 -11.42 -8.65
CA TYR A 147 4.43 -10.69 -7.61
C TYR A 147 4.05 -11.56 -6.43
N LEU A 148 4.21 -11.05 -5.22
CA LEU A 148 3.48 -11.55 -4.07
C LEU A 148 2.05 -10.99 -4.13
N GLN A 149 1.03 -11.83 -4.00
CA GLN A 149 -0.36 -11.38 -3.93
C GLN A 149 -1.12 -12.17 -2.88
N PHE A 150 -1.88 -11.49 -2.03
CA PHE A 150 -2.73 -12.10 -1.01
C PHE A 150 -3.93 -11.21 -0.67
N GLY A 151 -4.92 -11.78 0.02
CA GLY A 151 -6.08 -11.04 0.53
C GLY A 151 -5.93 -10.76 2.03
N THR A 152 -6.41 -9.60 2.49
CA THR A 152 -6.49 -9.25 3.91
C THR A 152 -7.87 -8.67 4.28
N PRO A 153 -8.45 -9.06 5.44
CA PRO A 153 -9.70 -8.50 5.96
C PRO A 153 -9.48 -7.29 6.88
N HIS A 154 -8.24 -6.82 7.04
CA HIS A 154 -7.90 -5.72 7.95
C HIS A 154 -6.73 -4.90 7.42
N PHE A 155 -6.57 -3.69 7.96
CA PHE A 155 -5.42 -2.84 7.71
C PHE A 155 -4.40 -3.00 8.84
N SER A 156 -3.15 -3.20 8.46
CA SER A 156 -2.00 -3.40 9.35
C SER A 156 -0.72 -3.08 8.58
N ARG A 157 0.42 -3.41 9.19
CA ARG A 157 1.70 -3.54 8.51
C ARG A 157 1.81 -4.91 7.87
N PHE A 158 2.28 -4.93 6.63
CA PHE A 158 2.48 -6.14 5.86
C PHE A 158 3.90 -6.21 5.30
N ALA A 159 4.42 -7.41 5.14
CA ALA A 159 5.72 -7.64 4.52
C ALA A 159 5.63 -8.72 3.44
N ALA A 160 6.50 -8.58 2.44
CA ALA A 160 6.85 -9.66 1.54
C ALA A 160 8.15 -10.29 2.04
N VAL A 161 8.13 -11.57 2.37
CA VAL A 161 9.29 -12.25 2.97
C VAL A 161 9.69 -13.49 2.18
N LYS A 162 10.98 -13.80 2.23
CA LYS A 162 11.54 -15.11 1.89
C LYS A 162 11.99 -15.78 3.17
N LEU A 163 11.45 -16.96 3.44
CA LEU A 163 11.85 -17.82 4.54
C LEU A 163 13.05 -18.67 4.15
N GLU A 164 13.87 -19.04 5.13
CA GLU A 164 14.79 -20.16 5.01
C GLU A 164 14.00 -21.46 4.78
N LYS A 165 14.57 -22.40 4.03
CA LYS A 165 13.85 -23.61 3.60
C LYS A 165 13.38 -24.45 4.78
N GLU A 166 14.14 -24.45 5.85
CA GLU A 166 13.89 -25.16 7.11
C GLU A 166 12.68 -24.60 7.88
N LYS A 167 12.28 -23.36 7.61
CA LYS A 167 11.13 -22.70 8.24
C LYS A 167 9.89 -22.64 7.34
N ALA A 168 10.01 -23.06 6.08
CA ALA A 168 8.95 -23.00 5.09
C ALA A 168 8.06 -24.27 5.01
N LEU A 169 8.22 -25.21 5.95
CA LEU A 169 7.56 -26.54 5.95
C LEU A 169 6.83 -26.83 7.27
#